data_AF-A0A165CXZ8-F1
#
_entry.id   AF-A0A165CXZ8-F1
#
_cell.length_a   1.000
_cell.length_b   1.000
_cell.length_c   1.000
_cell.angle_alpha   90.00
_cell.angle_beta   90.00
_cell.angle_gamma   90.00
#
_symmetry.space_group_name_H-M   'P 1'
#
loop_
_entity.id
_entity.type
_entity.pdbx_description
1 polymer ?
#
loop_
_entity_poly.entity_id
_entity_poly.type
_entity_poly.pdbx_seq_one_letter_code
_entity_poly.pdbx_strand_id
1 'polypeptide(L)'
;MNRCLARQDSPTTHQLIHIIPLVNIASILMPNARYVLSVDCPVKWTAAQGRSVSNDYPFADIQASTSAEFVQRRYLDFLWLPESISPLRCLIPTLLRAADQTPSTSEKHPLHGLLQPILLTPRLASQKYHSRISQILEDDSGTGDVEENMIWFALKYEKADEEEAAAAQGDFDADDRWKHEWLARMERREVQIQILLHFLLLSLPGAPKPPVELTATELSPHLSSPKKRKRKRSASPPPRILSLEECLELFMDKMSMWQLMTSLETDDDKRNVQHSVNTKGKKKSLDERDWMQAFCEDVIEKQYVGRTCLVPLDRLI
;
A
#
# COMPACT_ATOMS: atom_id res chain seq x y z
N MET A 1 -44.10 21.87 40.23
CA MET A 1 -44.83 21.59 41.48
C MET A 1 -44.78 20.10 41.75
N ASN A 2 -44.28 19.72 42.94
CA ASN A 2 -44.23 18.40 43.57
C ASN A 2 -43.28 17.33 42.97
N ARG A 3 -42.52 16.57 43.75
CA ARG A 3 -42.12 16.63 45.17
C ARG A 3 -40.86 15.75 45.33
N CYS A 4 -39.92 16.22 46.15
CA CYS A 4 -38.80 15.46 46.70
C CYS A 4 -39.28 14.28 47.55
N LEU A 5 -38.57 13.16 47.51
CA LEU A 5 -38.33 12.30 48.68
C LEU A 5 -36.90 11.78 48.66
N ALA A 6 -36.21 12.08 49.77
CA ALA A 6 -34.91 11.58 50.17
C ALA A 6 -35.10 10.51 51.27
N ARG A 7 -34.18 9.54 51.37
CA ARG A 7 -33.74 8.82 52.59
C ARG A 7 -32.62 7.84 52.20
N GLN A 8 -31.38 8.01 52.66
CA GLN A 8 -30.76 7.71 53.98
C GLN A 8 -30.03 6.35 54.01
N ASP A 9 -28.70 6.45 53.92
CA ASP A 9 -27.62 5.88 54.78
C ASP A 9 -27.66 4.43 55.32
N SER A 10 -26.68 3.64 54.83
CA SER A 10 -25.57 2.87 55.48
C SER A 10 -25.81 1.98 56.72
N PRO A 11 -24.85 1.12 57.19
CA PRO A 11 -23.69 0.41 56.59
C PRO A 11 -23.80 -1.13 56.82
N THR A 12 -22.91 -2.04 56.39
CA THR A 12 -21.75 -2.56 57.16
C THR A 12 -21.27 -3.89 56.52
N THR A 13 -19.99 -3.90 56.10
CA THR A 13 -18.98 -4.97 56.23
C THR A 13 -19.37 -6.45 56.05
N HIS A 14 -18.78 -7.11 55.04
CA HIS A 14 -18.03 -8.35 55.24
C HIS A 14 -16.94 -8.52 54.18
N GLN A 15 -15.72 -8.70 54.68
CA GLN A 15 -14.52 -9.09 53.96
C GLN A 15 -14.74 -10.42 53.22
N LEU A 16 -14.17 -10.57 52.02
CA LEU A 16 -13.34 -11.73 51.73
C LEU A 16 -12.27 -11.35 50.71
N ILE A 17 -11.04 -11.33 51.23
CA ILE A 17 -9.79 -11.25 50.52
C ILE A 17 -9.66 -12.54 49.70
N HIS A 18 -9.79 -12.47 48.38
CA HIS A 18 -9.26 -13.50 47.49
C HIS A 18 -7.93 -13.00 46.93
N ILE A 19 -6.87 -13.49 47.57
CA ILE A 19 -5.50 -13.54 47.06
C ILE A 19 -5.58 -14.27 45.71
N ILE A 20 -5.43 -13.54 44.61
CA ILE A 20 -5.15 -14.13 43.30
C ILE A 20 -3.70 -14.61 43.37
N PRO A 21 -3.41 -15.91 43.20
CA PRO A 21 -2.03 -16.35 43.10
C PRO A 21 -1.43 -15.72 41.85
N LEU A 22 -0.30 -15.04 42.06
CA LEU A 22 0.71 -14.75 41.05
C LEU A 22 1.06 -16.06 40.35
N VAL A 23 0.37 -16.33 39.25
CA VAL A 23 0.79 -17.34 38.29
C VAL A 23 2.00 -16.76 37.59
N ASN A 24 3.14 -17.29 38.01
CA ASN A 24 4.41 -17.31 37.33
C ASN A 24 4.21 -17.50 35.81
N ILE A 25 4.23 -16.40 35.03
CA ILE A 25 4.38 -16.45 33.56
C ILE A 25 5.86 -16.70 33.27
N ALA A 26 6.36 -17.83 33.76
CA ALA A 26 7.55 -18.45 33.23
C ALA A 26 7.12 -19.24 31.99
N SER A 27 7.66 -18.83 30.83
CA SER A 27 7.93 -19.73 29.72
C SER A 27 6.75 -20.55 29.17
N ILE A 28 5.90 -19.91 28.37
CA ILE A 28 5.34 -20.58 27.19
C ILE A 28 6.34 -20.38 26.05
N LEU A 29 7.52 -20.98 26.21
CA LEU A 29 8.35 -21.38 25.08
C LEU A 29 7.64 -22.60 24.50
N MET A 30 6.65 -22.35 23.65
CA MET A 30 6.18 -23.38 22.73
C MET A 30 7.40 -23.79 21.91
N PRO A 31 7.85 -25.06 21.99
CA PRO A 31 8.88 -25.53 21.08
C PRO A 31 8.38 -25.26 19.66
N ASN A 32 9.25 -24.72 18.81
CA ASN A 32 9.03 -24.47 17.39
C ASN A 32 8.64 -25.78 16.68
N ALA A 33 7.40 -26.23 16.85
CA ALA A 33 6.79 -27.23 16.02
C ALA A 33 6.69 -26.56 14.65
N ARG A 34 7.68 -26.82 13.80
CA ARG A 34 7.61 -26.53 12.38
C ARG A 34 6.48 -27.40 11.85
N TYR A 35 5.26 -26.89 11.90
CA TYR A 35 4.14 -27.48 11.21
C TYR A 35 4.46 -27.41 9.73
N VAL A 36 4.94 -28.52 9.17
CA VAL A 36 5.07 -28.68 7.73
C VAL A 36 3.69 -29.11 7.26
N LEU A 37 2.95 -28.19 6.66
CA LEU A 37 1.75 -28.56 5.92
C LEU A 37 2.18 -29.48 4.78
N SER A 38 1.58 -30.66 4.69
CA SER A 38 1.86 -31.54 3.55
C SER A 38 1.46 -30.80 2.28
N VAL A 39 2.40 -30.74 1.34
CA VAL A 39 2.18 -30.19 0.00
C VAL A 39 1.50 -31.23 -0.89
N ASP A 40 1.34 -32.46 -0.40
CA ASP A 40 0.58 -33.49 -1.08
C ASP A 40 -0.88 -33.10 -1.07
N CYS A 41 -1.38 -32.60 -2.21
CA CYS A 41 -2.80 -32.38 -2.39
C CYS A 41 -3.45 -33.75 -2.63
N PRO A 42 -4.22 -34.31 -1.67
CA PRO A 42 -4.85 -35.62 -1.84
C PRO A 42 -5.93 -35.60 -2.94
N VAL A 43 -6.29 -34.41 -3.43
CA VAL A 43 -7.22 -34.22 -4.54
C VAL A 43 -6.54 -34.62 -5.83
N LYS A 44 -6.96 -35.76 -6.40
CA LYS A 44 -6.55 -36.19 -7.73
C LYS A 44 -7.21 -35.31 -8.77
N TRP A 45 -6.49 -34.30 -9.26
CA TRP A 45 -6.93 -33.48 -10.38
C TRP A 45 -7.10 -34.35 -11.63
N THR A 46 -8.26 -34.27 -12.27
CA THR A 46 -8.44 -34.93 -13.57
C THR A 46 -7.60 -34.22 -14.63
N ALA A 47 -7.21 -34.92 -15.70
CA ALA A 47 -6.46 -34.30 -16.80
C ALA A 47 -7.24 -33.14 -17.46
N ALA A 48 -8.57 -33.17 -17.42
CA ALA A 48 -9.41 -32.08 -17.88
C ALA A 48 -9.30 -30.85 -16.96
N GLN A 49 -9.35 -31.04 -15.63
CA GLN A 49 -9.18 -29.95 -14.67
C GLN A 49 -7.76 -29.38 -14.67
N GLY A 50 -6.73 -30.22 -14.84
CA GLY A 50 -5.36 -29.75 -14.97
C GLY A 50 -5.14 -28.87 -16.20
N ARG A 51 -5.88 -29.12 -17.29
CA ARG A 51 -5.90 -28.26 -18.48
C ARG A 51 -6.71 -26.97 -18.28
N SER A 52 -7.64 -26.93 -17.33
CA SER A 52 -8.45 -25.75 -17.02
C SER A 52 -7.83 -24.85 -15.95
N VAL A 53 -6.81 -25.31 -15.22
CA VAL A 53 -6.01 -24.42 -14.36
C VAL A 53 -5.22 -23.51 -15.28
N SER A 54 -5.50 -22.20 -15.22
CA SER A 54 -4.84 -21.22 -16.09
C SER A 54 -3.33 -21.23 -15.84
N ASN A 55 -2.55 -21.62 -16.84
CA ASN A 55 -1.10 -21.46 -16.83
C ASN A 55 -0.68 -20.02 -17.22
N ASP A 56 -1.65 -19.11 -17.30
CA ASP A 56 -1.48 -17.71 -17.73
C ASP A 56 -0.75 -16.86 -16.67
N TYR A 57 -0.58 -17.36 -15.45
CA TYR A 57 0.05 -16.58 -14.39
C TYR A 57 1.58 -16.45 -14.65
N PRO A 58 2.13 -15.21 -14.69
CA PRO A 58 3.49 -14.95 -15.19
C PRO A 58 4.66 -15.61 -14.45
N PHE A 59 4.45 -16.18 -13.25
CA PHE A 59 5.52 -16.77 -12.45
C PHE A 59 5.35 -18.28 -12.26
N ALA A 60 5.81 -19.05 -13.25
CA ALA A 60 5.74 -20.51 -13.24
C ALA A 60 6.77 -21.17 -12.30
N ASP A 61 7.97 -20.61 -12.16
CA ASP A 61 9.02 -21.17 -11.32
C ASP A 61 9.08 -20.48 -9.95
N ILE A 62 8.35 -21.04 -8.98
CA ILE A 62 8.28 -20.51 -7.60
C ILE A 62 9.46 -21.00 -6.75
N GLN A 63 10.07 -22.12 -7.11
CA GLN A 63 10.99 -22.84 -6.22
C GLN A 63 12.47 -22.46 -6.45
N ALA A 64 12.82 -21.96 -7.63
CA ALA A 64 14.20 -21.59 -7.95
C ALA A 64 14.50 -20.08 -7.83
N SER A 65 13.56 -19.26 -7.34
CA SER A 65 13.73 -17.80 -7.36
C SER A 65 14.76 -17.32 -6.34
N THR A 66 15.65 -16.42 -6.76
CA THR A 66 16.54 -15.65 -5.87
C THR A 66 15.73 -14.74 -4.93
N SER A 67 16.33 -14.27 -3.82
CA SER A 67 15.66 -13.35 -2.89
C SER A 67 15.21 -12.04 -3.58
N ALA A 68 15.97 -11.56 -4.57
CA ALA A 68 15.61 -10.38 -5.35
C ALA A 68 14.38 -10.62 -6.23
N GLU A 69 14.35 -11.75 -6.96
CA GLU A 69 13.20 -12.15 -7.77
C GLU A 69 11.97 -12.41 -6.89
N PHE A 70 12.14 -12.98 -5.70
CA PHE A 70 11.06 -13.13 -4.73
C PHE A 70 10.48 -11.78 -4.32
N VAL A 71 11.32 -10.81 -3.96
CA VAL A 71 10.89 -9.45 -3.58
C VAL A 71 10.17 -8.76 -4.75
N GLN A 72 10.75 -8.81 -5.95
CA GLN A 72 10.14 -8.23 -7.15
C GLN A 72 8.79 -8.86 -7.46
N ARG A 73 8.71 -10.20 -7.43
CA ARG A 73 7.46 -10.93 -7.62
C ARG A 73 6.41 -10.55 -6.60
N ARG A 74 6.77 -10.51 -5.32
CA ARG A 74 5.82 -10.12 -4.26
C ARG A 74 5.35 -8.69 -4.47
N TYR A 75 6.24 -7.77 -4.79
CA TYR A 75 5.85 -6.41 -5.14
C TYR A 75 4.83 -6.39 -6.30
N LEU A 76 5.07 -7.14 -7.39
CA LEU A 76 4.13 -7.23 -8.51
C LEU A 76 2.82 -7.93 -8.14
N ASP A 77 2.85 -8.98 -7.30
CA ASP A 77 1.64 -9.66 -6.79
C ASP A 77 0.79 -8.69 -5.96
N PHE A 78 1.40 -7.91 -5.07
CA PHE A 78 0.68 -6.92 -4.28
C PHE A 78 0.23 -5.74 -5.12
N LEU A 79 0.96 -5.38 -6.17
CA LEU A 79 0.57 -4.29 -7.05
C LEU A 79 -0.62 -4.67 -7.93
N TRP A 80 -0.50 -5.73 -8.71
CA TRP A 80 -1.42 -6.06 -9.80
C TRP A 80 -2.60 -6.94 -9.40
N LEU A 81 -2.47 -7.75 -8.34
CA LEU A 81 -3.58 -8.60 -7.92
C LEU A 81 -4.56 -7.84 -7.00
N PRO A 82 -5.85 -8.19 -7.03
CA PRO A 82 -6.86 -7.59 -6.17
C PRO A 82 -6.55 -7.72 -4.67
N GLU A 83 -7.07 -6.78 -3.87
CA GLU A 83 -6.93 -6.75 -2.40
C GLU A 83 -7.45 -8.02 -1.72
N SER A 84 -8.41 -8.72 -2.33
CA SER A 84 -8.93 -10.01 -1.84
C SER A 84 -7.89 -11.13 -1.89
N ILE A 85 -6.95 -11.07 -2.83
CA ILE A 85 -5.90 -12.08 -3.04
C ILE A 85 -4.60 -11.63 -2.37
N SER A 86 -4.20 -10.38 -2.60
CA SER A 86 -2.94 -9.80 -2.12
C SER A 86 -3.20 -8.58 -1.23
N PRO A 87 -3.69 -8.77 0.00
CA PRO A 87 -4.06 -7.64 0.85
C PRO A 87 -2.83 -6.87 1.34
N LEU A 88 -2.83 -5.53 1.23
CA LEU A 88 -1.65 -4.69 1.52
C LEU A 88 -1.10 -4.86 2.94
N ARG A 89 -1.95 -5.21 3.91
CA ARG A 89 -1.54 -5.54 5.30
C ARG A 89 -0.54 -6.71 5.40
N CYS A 90 -0.47 -7.55 4.37
CA CYS A 90 0.42 -8.72 4.31
C CYS A 90 1.74 -8.45 3.58
N LEU A 91 1.92 -7.26 2.97
CA LEU A 91 3.12 -6.92 2.20
C LEU A 91 4.38 -6.98 3.06
N ILE A 92 4.43 -6.18 4.14
CA ILE A 92 5.62 -6.07 4.99
C ILE A 92 5.97 -7.40 5.69
N PRO A 93 5.03 -8.13 6.32
CA PRO A 93 5.33 -9.47 6.85
C PRO A 93 5.89 -10.41 5.78
N THR A 94 5.42 -10.30 4.53
CA THR A 94 5.89 -11.15 3.43
C THR A 94 7.31 -10.81 3.00
N LEU A 95 7.66 -9.52 2.92
CA LEU A 95 8.99 -9.06 2.55
C LEU A 95 10.03 -9.38 3.64
N LEU A 96 9.66 -9.25 4.92
CA LEU A 96 10.54 -9.60 6.03
C LEU A 96 11.00 -11.06 5.99
N ARG A 97 10.14 -12.00 5.57
CA ARG A 97 10.50 -13.42 5.40
C ARG A 97 11.59 -13.66 4.35
N ALA A 98 11.75 -12.76 3.39
CA ALA A 98 12.82 -12.87 2.40
C ALA A 98 14.20 -12.61 3.03
N ALA A 99 14.25 -11.79 4.08
CA ALA A 99 15.49 -11.43 4.77
C ALA A 99 16.01 -12.55 5.66
N ASP A 100 15.12 -13.35 6.27
CA ASP A 100 15.47 -14.45 7.18
C ASP A 100 16.31 -15.55 6.51
N GLN A 101 16.30 -15.62 5.18
CA GLN A 101 17.05 -16.61 4.40
C GLN A 101 18.51 -16.19 4.14
N THR A 102 18.84 -14.92 4.38
CA THR A 102 20.19 -14.37 4.19
C THR A 102 20.90 -14.22 5.53
N PRO A 103 22.04 -14.90 5.77
CA PRO A 103 22.81 -14.73 7.01
C PRO A 103 23.35 -13.29 7.08
N SER A 104 22.80 -12.47 7.98
CA SER A 104 23.19 -11.07 8.12
C SER A 104 24.41 -10.92 9.04
N THR A 105 25.58 -10.71 8.45
CA THR A 105 26.80 -10.26 9.17
C THR A 105 27.02 -8.75 9.04
N SER A 106 26.17 -8.06 8.28
CA SER A 106 26.31 -6.64 7.94
C SER A 106 25.56 -5.73 8.91
N GLU A 107 26.10 -4.54 9.17
CA GLU A 107 25.45 -3.46 9.93
C GLU A 107 24.17 -2.95 9.24
N LYS A 108 24.04 -3.17 7.93
CA LYS A 108 22.88 -2.76 7.12
C LYS A 108 21.99 -3.96 6.81
N HIS A 109 20.69 -3.80 7.03
CA HIS A 109 19.71 -4.84 6.73
C HIS A 109 19.72 -5.22 5.23
N PRO A 110 19.71 -6.51 4.86
CA PRO A 110 19.81 -6.95 3.46
C PRO A 110 18.67 -6.43 2.56
N LEU A 111 17.47 -6.21 3.14
CA LEU A 111 16.33 -5.67 2.39
C LEU A 111 16.58 -4.29 1.79
N HIS A 112 17.51 -3.48 2.32
CA HIS A 112 17.81 -2.19 1.69
C HIS A 112 18.27 -2.36 0.24
N GLY A 113 19.15 -3.33 -0.03
CA GLY A 113 19.63 -3.60 -1.38
C GLY A 113 18.56 -4.23 -2.28
N LEU A 114 17.71 -5.09 -1.70
CA LEU A 114 16.66 -5.79 -2.44
C LEU A 114 15.49 -4.87 -2.82
N LEU A 115 15.15 -3.88 -1.97
CA LEU A 115 14.05 -2.95 -2.21
C LEU A 115 14.45 -1.76 -3.08
N GLN A 116 15.73 -1.38 -3.10
CA GLN A 116 16.19 -0.20 -3.84
C GLN A 116 15.77 -0.17 -5.33
N PRO A 117 15.80 -1.28 -6.10
CA PRO A 117 15.39 -1.27 -7.50
C PRO A 117 13.88 -1.04 -7.73
N ILE A 118 13.04 -1.31 -6.73
CA ILE A 118 11.58 -1.18 -6.82
C ILE A 118 11.04 0.09 -6.16
N LEU A 119 11.91 0.88 -5.51
CA LEU A 119 11.53 2.17 -4.95
C LEU A 119 11.35 3.19 -6.07
N LEU A 120 10.21 3.87 -6.04
CA LEU A 120 9.88 4.93 -6.96
C LEU A 120 9.77 6.25 -6.19
N THR A 121 10.12 7.34 -6.87
CA THR A 121 9.69 8.67 -6.43
C THR A 121 8.24 8.91 -6.85
N PRO A 122 7.50 9.83 -6.21
CA PRO A 122 6.12 10.14 -6.60
C PRO A 122 5.97 10.52 -8.08
N ARG A 123 6.97 11.21 -8.62
CA ARG A 123 7.03 11.58 -10.04
C ARG A 123 7.21 10.38 -10.95
N LEU A 124 8.12 9.45 -10.61
CA LEU A 124 8.34 8.24 -11.40
C LEU A 124 7.12 7.32 -11.36
N ALA A 125 6.46 7.23 -10.20
CA ALA A 125 5.19 6.53 -10.07
C ALA A 125 4.14 7.12 -11.02
N SER A 126 3.92 8.44 -11.03
CA SER A 126 2.98 9.06 -12.00
C SER A 126 3.38 8.83 -13.46
N GLN A 127 4.66 9.00 -13.78
CA GLN A 127 5.15 8.81 -15.14
C GLN A 127 4.95 7.37 -15.63
N LYS A 128 5.10 6.38 -14.74
CA LYS A 128 4.84 4.97 -15.04
C LYS A 128 3.42 4.77 -15.56
N TYR A 129 2.40 5.32 -14.89
CA TYR A 129 1.00 5.11 -15.26
C TYR A 129 0.53 6.00 -16.41
N HIS A 130 0.90 7.28 -16.43
CA HIS A 130 0.44 8.21 -17.48
C HIS A 130 1.19 8.11 -18.80
N SER A 131 2.34 7.42 -18.84
CA SER A 131 3.14 7.30 -20.06
C SER A 131 3.46 5.84 -20.37
N ARG A 132 4.25 5.15 -19.55
CA ARG A 132 4.73 3.80 -19.89
C ARG A 132 3.57 2.81 -20.01
N ILE A 133 2.69 2.74 -19.02
CA ILE A 133 1.60 1.76 -19.02
C ILE A 133 0.54 2.14 -20.06
N SER A 134 0.17 3.43 -20.17
CA SER A 134 -0.74 3.88 -21.24
C SER A 134 -0.24 3.45 -22.62
N GLN A 135 1.06 3.63 -22.87
CA GLN A 135 1.68 3.22 -24.13
C GLN A 135 1.66 1.69 -24.32
N ILE A 136 2.01 0.91 -23.30
CA ILE A 136 1.92 -0.57 -23.35
C ILE A 136 0.51 -1.01 -23.78
N LEU A 137 -0.52 -0.37 -23.22
CA LEU A 137 -1.92 -0.68 -23.54
C LEU A 137 -2.38 -0.20 -24.92
N GLU A 138 -1.69 0.77 -25.53
CA GLU A 138 -1.99 1.29 -26.87
C GLU A 138 -1.26 0.51 -27.96
N ASP A 139 -0.01 0.15 -27.71
CA ASP A 139 0.85 -0.51 -28.69
C ASP A 139 0.52 -2.01 -28.82
N ASP A 140 -0.17 -2.61 -27.83
CA ASP A 140 -0.41 -4.06 -27.69
C ASP A 140 0.88 -4.88 -27.87
N SER A 141 2.02 -4.23 -27.60
CA SER A 141 3.33 -4.73 -27.96
C SER A 141 3.91 -5.44 -26.76
N GLY A 142 3.64 -6.74 -26.65
CA GLY A 142 4.20 -7.62 -25.62
C GLY A 142 5.73 -7.68 -25.69
N THR A 143 6.42 -6.72 -25.09
CA THR A 143 7.88 -6.80 -24.90
C THR A 143 8.26 -8.01 -24.06
N GLY A 144 7.27 -8.57 -23.36
CA GLY A 144 7.35 -9.82 -22.63
C GLY A 144 8.06 -9.63 -21.30
N ASP A 145 8.24 -8.38 -20.85
CA ASP A 145 8.73 -8.11 -19.52
C ASP A 145 7.74 -8.67 -18.47
N VAL A 146 8.26 -9.09 -17.31
CA VAL A 146 7.45 -9.78 -16.31
C VAL A 146 6.35 -8.89 -15.74
N GLU A 147 6.58 -7.58 -15.68
CA GLU A 147 5.60 -6.61 -15.19
C GLU A 147 4.48 -6.41 -16.21
N GLU A 148 4.81 -6.30 -17.49
CA GLU A 148 3.88 -6.21 -18.61
C GLU A 148 3.01 -7.48 -18.70
N ASN A 149 3.61 -8.66 -18.58
CA ASN A 149 2.84 -9.91 -18.50
C ASN A 149 1.85 -9.89 -17.33
N MET A 150 2.23 -9.28 -16.19
CA MET A 150 1.36 -9.12 -15.04
C MET A 150 0.27 -8.05 -15.25
N ILE A 151 0.58 -6.96 -15.94
CA ILE A 151 -0.39 -5.94 -16.37
C ILE A 151 -1.49 -6.60 -17.19
N TRP A 152 -1.11 -7.34 -18.23
CA TRP A 152 -2.07 -8.02 -19.10
C TRP A 152 -2.86 -9.10 -18.37
N PHE A 153 -2.21 -9.85 -17.48
CA PHE A 153 -2.89 -10.81 -16.62
C PHE A 153 -3.98 -10.13 -15.78
N ALA A 154 -3.64 -9.07 -15.05
CA ALA A 154 -4.59 -8.35 -14.20
C ALA A 154 -5.73 -7.72 -15.03
N LEU A 155 -5.39 -7.09 -16.15
CA LEU A 155 -6.36 -6.45 -17.05
C LEU A 155 -7.38 -7.46 -17.58
N LYS A 156 -6.92 -8.64 -18.03
CA LYS A 156 -7.78 -9.71 -18.57
C LYS A 156 -8.77 -10.23 -17.53
N TYR A 157 -8.30 -10.42 -16.29
CA TYR A 157 -9.17 -10.90 -15.21
C TYR A 157 -10.22 -9.88 -14.81
N GLU A 158 -9.89 -8.58 -14.83
CA GLU A 158 -10.84 -7.53 -14.46
C GLU A 158 -11.86 -7.26 -15.57
N LYS A 159 -11.44 -7.28 -16.85
CA LYS A 159 -12.37 -7.16 -17.98
C LYS A 159 -13.36 -8.32 -18.10
N ALA A 160 -12.97 -9.53 -17.68
CA ALA A 160 -13.86 -10.70 -17.74
C ALA A 160 -15.14 -10.53 -16.90
N ASP A 161 -15.06 -9.76 -15.81
CA ASP A 161 -16.22 -9.46 -14.96
C ASP A 161 -17.12 -8.35 -15.56
N GLU A 162 -16.57 -7.50 -16.44
CA GLU A 162 -17.27 -6.34 -17.01
C GLU A 162 -17.82 -6.52 -18.43
N GLU A 163 -17.22 -7.37 -19.27
CA GLU A 163 -17.75 -7.66 -20.62
C GLU A 163 -19.19 -8.18 -20.58
N GLU A 164 -19.57 -8.88 -19.51
CA GLU A 164 -20.95 -9.32 -19.28
C GLU A 164 -21.92 -8.13 -19.06
N ALA A 165 -21.43 -7.00 -18.56
CA ALA A 165 -22.19 -5.77 -18.35
C ALA A 165 -22.15 -4.80 -19.55
N ALA A 166 -21.00 -4.68 -20.22
CA ALA A 166 -20.76 -3.68 -21.28
C ALA A 166 -21.37 -4.04 -22.64
N ALA A 167 -21.61 -5.33 -22.93
CA ALA A 167 -22.20 -5.79 -24.20
C ALA A 167 -23.59 -5.18 -24.52
N ALA A 168 -24.22 -4.51 -23.55
CA ALA A 168 -25.54 -3.88 -23.69
C ALA A 168 -25.52 -2.45 -24.27
N GLN A 169 -24.39 -1.73 -24.28
CA GLN A 169 -24.40 -0.27 -24.51
C GLN A 169 -23.54 0.28 -25.65
N GLY A 170 -22.58 -0.47 -26.20
CA GLY A 170 -21.86 -0.10 -27.43
C GLY A 170 -21.18 1.29 -27.43
N ASP A 171 -20.91 1.84 -26.24
CA ASP A 171 -20.34 3.18 -26.05
C ASP A 171 -18.81 3.09 -26.04
N PHE A 172 -18.17 3.58 -27.09
CA PHE A 172 -16.70 3.64 -27.17
C PHE A 172 -16.10 4.46 -26.02
N ASP A 173 -16.80 5.51 -25.57
CA ASP A 173 -16.35 6.35 -24.47
C ASP A 173 -16.36 5.60 -23.12
N ALA A 174 -17.06 4.46 -23.02
CA ALA A 174 -17.08 3.66 -21.80
C ALA A 174 -15.77 2.90 -21.54
N ASP A 175 -15.14 2.34 -22.58
CA ASP A 175 -13.87 1.62 -22.42
C ASP A 175 -12.73 2.57 -22.05
N ASP A 176 -12.70 3.78 -22.64
CA ASP A 176 -11.71 4.81 -22.31
C ASP A 176 -11.86 5.32 -20.87
N ARG A 177 -13.10 5.56 -20.41
CA ARG A 177 -13.37 5.94 -19.01
C ARG A 177 -12.95 4.84 -18.05
N TRP A 178 -13.33 3.60 -18.33
CA TRP A 178 -12.94 2.45 -17.52
C TRP A 178 -11.42 2.30 -17.44
N LYS A 179 -10.72 2.37 -18.58
CA LYS A 179 -9.25 2.30 -18.65
C LYS A 179 -8.62 3.39 -17.79
N HIS A 180 -9.15 4.61 -17.85
CA HIS A 180 -8.65 5.73 -17.04
C HIS A 180 -8.85 5.48 -15.53
N GLU A 181 -10.03 5.02 -15.12
CA GLU A 181 -10.34 4.68 -13.73
C GLU A 181 -9.48 3.53 -13.22
N TRP A 182 -9.27 2.51 -14.05
CA TRP A 182 -8.38 1.38 -13.78
C TRP A 182 -6.95 1.85 -13.52
N LEU A 183 -6.39 2.66 -14.44
CA LEU A 183 -5.05 3.21 -14.30
C LEU A 183 -4.90 4.08 -13.04
N ALA A 184 -5.90 4.94 -12.74
CA ALA A 184 -5.90 5.76 -11.54
C ALA A 184 -5.93 4.93 -10.26
N ARG A 185 -6.72 3.84 -10.24
CA ARG A 185 -6.76 2.90 -9.11
C ARG A 185 -5.43 2.16 -8.93
N MET A 186 -4.79 1.75 -10.03
CA MET A 186 -3.48 1.09 -9.99
C MET A 186 -2.37 2.03 -9.54
N GLU A 187 -2.37 3.29 -10.02
CA GLU A 187 -1.43 4.31 -9.55
C GLU A 187 -1.59 4.59 -8.06
N ARG A 188 -2.84 4.66 -7.57
CA ARG A 188 -3.12 4.83 -6.14
C ARG A 188 -2.56 3.67 -5.32
N ARG A 189 -2.75 2.44 -5.78
CA ARG A 189 -2.24 1.23 -5.13
C ARG A 189 -0.71 1.20 -5.11
N GLU A 190 -0.05 1.61 -6.20
CA GLU A 190 1.40 1.80 -6.25
C GLU A 190 1.86 2.80 -5.18
N VAL A 191 1.23 3.96 -5.08
CA VAL A 191 1.58 4.98 -4.07
C VAL A 191 1.47 4.42 -2.65
N GLN A 192 0.40 3.69 -2.35
CA GLN A 192 0.23 3.03 -1.05
C GLN A 192 1.36 2.02 -0.76
N ILE A 193 1.73 1.20 -1.76
CA ILE A 193 2.85 0.26 -1.64
C ILE A 193 4.16 1.02 -1.40
N GLN A 194 4.44 2.07 -2.17
CA GLN A 194 5.66 2.87 -2.02
C GLN A 194 5.76 3.48 -0.63
N ILE A 195 4.66 4.01 -0.07
CA ILE A 195 4.61 4.50 1.31
C ILE A 195 5.02 3.38 2.29
N LEU A 196 4.44 2.18 2.16
CA LEU A 196 4.78 1.05 3.03
C LEU A 196 6.25 0.64 2.90
N LEU A 197 6.81 0.62 1.69
CA LEU A 197 8.22 0.28 1.46
C LEU A 197 9.17 1.31 2.08
N HIS A 198 8.85 2.61 1.98
CA HIS A 198 9.66 3.66 2.60
C HIS A 198 9.58 3.60 4.13
N PHE A 199 8.39 3.40 4.72
CA PHE A 199 8.26 3.16 6.16
C PHE A 199 9.07 1.94 6.62
N LEU A 200 9.03 0.85 5.86
CA LEU A 200 9.83 -0.35 6.17
C LEU A 200 11.32 0.00 6.18
N LEU A 201 11.82 0.67 5.14
CA LEU A 201 13.25 1.03 5.06
C LEU A 201 13.70 1.95 6.18
N LEU A 202 12.87 2.91 6.59
CA LEU A 202 13.14 3.77 7.73
C LEU A 202 13.17 3.00 9.06
N SER A 203 12.37 1.94 9.16
CA SER A 203 12.28 1.13 10.38
C SER A 203 13.38 0.07 10.49
N LEU A 204 14.13 -0.20 9.41
CA LEU A 204 15.21 -1.20 9.38
C LEU A 204 16.55 -0.62 9.86
N PRO A 205 17.41 -1.46 10.49
CA PRO A 205 18.75 -1.01 10.90
C PRO A 205 19.64 -0.71 9.69
N GLY A 206 20.42 0.36 9.80
CA GLY A 206 21.28 0.83 8.71
C GLY A 206 20.55 1.70 7.68
N ALA A 207 19.39 2.27 8.05
CA ALA A 207 18.77 3.36 7.31
C ALA A 207 19.84 4.43 7.01
N PRO A 208 19.90 4.95 5.76
CA PRO A 208 20.84 6.00 5.42
C PRO A 208 20.58 7.17 6.36
N LYS A 209 21.52 7.48 7.27
CA LYS A 209 21.43 8.72 8.01
C LYS A 209 21.41 9.84 6.98
N PRO A 210 20.46 10.79 7.05
CA PRO A 210 20.49 11.93 6.17
C PRO A 210 21.91 12.50 6.22
N PRO A 211 22.53 12.79 5.07
CA PRO A 211 23.87 13.37 5.05
C PRO A 211 23.82 14.53 6.02
N VAL A 212 24.59 14.44 7.12
CA VAL A 212 24.66 15.51 8.11
C VAL A 212 25.06 16.73 7.29
N GLU A 213 24.10 17.62 7.06
CA GLU A 213 24.32 18.83 6.30
C GLU A 213 25.47 19.52 7.02
N LEU A 214 26.66 19.43 6.42
CA LEU A 214 27.83 20.12 6.90
C LEU A 214 27.49 21.60 6.78
N THR A 215 27.02 22.16 7.89
CA THR A 215 26.88 23.59 8.15
C THR A 215 26.18 24.33 7.02
N ALA A 216 24.85 24.43 7.14
CA ALA A 216 24.08 25.54 6.60
C ALA A 216 24.50 26.86 7.30
N THR A 217 25.74 27.28 7.08
CA THR A 217 26.16 28.67 7.25
C THR A 217 25.95 29.35 5.90
N GLU A 218 24.69 29.67 5.60
CA GLU A 218 24.29 30.88 4.88
C GLU A 218 22.77 30.82 4.65
N LEU A 219 22.05 31.30 5.66
CA LEU A 219 20.76 31.95 5.48
C LEU A 219 20.90 32.98 4.36
N SER A 220 20.56 32.61 3.13
CA SER A 220 20.50 33.56 2.01
C SER A 220 19.18 34.33 2.07
N PRO A 221 19.20 35.66 2.27
CA PRO A 221 18.01 36.47 2.50
C PRO A 221 17.59 37.17 1.22
N HIS A 222 16.67 36.67 0.40
CA HIS A 222 16.30 37.43 -0.82
C HIS A 222 14.85 37.26 -1.28
N LEU A 223 13.97 38.09 -0.70
CA LEU A 223 12.76 38.61 -1.34
C LEU A 223 13.13 39.72 -2.35
N SER A 224 13.90 39.42 -3.40
CA SER A 224 14.21 40.41 -4.45
C SER A 224 13.60 40.03 -5.80
N SER A 225 12.71 40.92 -6.23
CA SER A 225 11.97 41.00 -7.49
C SER A 225 12.75 40.60 -8.76
N PRO A 226 12.10 39.93 -9.74
CA PRO A 226 12.76 39.42 -10.94
C PRO A 226 12.95 40.53 -12.00
N LYS A 227 14.17 41.08 -12.10
CA LYS A 227 14.58 41.83 -13.30
C LYS A 227 14.97 40.85 -14.42
N LYS A 228 14.23 40.91 -15.54
CA LYS A 228 14.46 40.21 -16.80
C LYS A 228 15.95 40.27 -17.21
N ARG A 229 16.68 39.17 -17.03
CA ARG A 229 18.03 39.01 -17.58
C ARG A 229 18.09 37.75 -18.44
N LYS A 230 18.44 37.96 -19.70
CA LYS A 230 18.58 36.97 -20.79
C LYS A 230 19.50 35.83 -20.34
N ARG A 231 18.91 34.67 -20.05
CA ARG A 231 19.57 33.53 -19.39
C ARG A 231 20.42 32.76 -20.40
N LYS A 232 21.74 32.88 -20.28
CA LYS A 232 22.73 31.97 -20.86
C LYS A 232 22.42 30.58 -20.29
N ARG A 233 22.23 29.58 -21.17
CA ARG A 233 21.87 28.19 -20.83
C ARG A 233 23.03 27.55 -20.04
N SER A 234 23.12 27.87 -18.75
CA SER A 234 24.03 27.22 -17.82
C SER A 234 23.55 25.79 -17.60
N ALA A 235 24.47 24.84 -17.61
CA ALA A 235 24.23 23.43 -17.33
C ALA A 235 23.28 23.28 -16.12
N SER A 236 22.26 22.43 -16.26
CA SER A 236 21.31 22.21 -15.17
C SER A 236 22.10 21.69 -13.96
N PRO A 237 21.83 22.20 -12.74
CA PRO A 237 22.41 21.62 -11.54
C PRO A 237 22.10 20.11 -11.48
N PRO A 238 23.01 19.30 -10.90
CA PRO A 238 22.78 17.87 -10.75
C PRO A 238 21.46 17.64 -9.98
N PRO A 239 20.71 16.57 -10.32
CA PRO A 239 19.44 16.28 -9.66
C PRO A 239 19.68 16.09 -8.16
N ARG A 240 18.89 16.79 -7.34
CA ARG A 240 18.87 16.56 -5.89
C ARG A 240 18.42 15.13 -5.62
N ILE A 241 19.18 14.42 -4.79
CA ILE A 241 18.77 13.12 -4.24
C ILE A 241 17.85 13.44 -3.07
N LEU A 242 16.60 12.99 -3.14
CA LEU A 242 15.64 13.16 -2.06
C LEU A 242 15.92 12.13 -0.96
N SER A 243 15.74 12.55 0.30
CA SER A 243 15.75 11.63 1.43
C SER A 243 14.52 10.71 1.40
N LEU A 244 14.54 9.63 2.17
CA LEU A 244 13.39 8.71 2.26
C LEU A 244 12.19 9.39 2.92
N GLU A 245 12.44 10.26 3.90
CA GLU A 245 11.46 11.07 4.61
C GLU A 245 10.82 12.10 3.67
N GLU A 246 11.63 12.83 2.89
CA GLU A 246 11.11 13.77 1.88
C GLU A 246 10.25 13.04 0.84
N CYS A 247 10.67 11.85 0.39
CA CYS A 247 9.86 11.04 -0.51
C CYS A 247 8.51 10.62 0.12
N LEU A 248 8.50 10.25 1.40
CA LEU A 248 7.27 9.93 2.12
C LEU A 248 6.33 11.13 2.21
N GLU A 249 6.85 12.30 2.60
CA GLU A 249 6.06 13.54 2.65
C GLU A 249 5.41 13.82 1.30
N LEU A 250 6.17 13.73 0.20
CA LEU A 250 5.63 13.94 -1.14
C LEU A 250 4.58 12.90 -1.56
N PHE A 251 4.69 11.65 -1.10
CA PHE A 251 3.65 10.65 -1.33
C PHE A 251 2.38 10.95 -0.52
N MET A 252 2.51 11.41 0.72
CA MET A 252 1.38 11.81 1.56
C MET A 252 0.67 13.05 1.00
N ASP A 253 1.41 14.04 0.54
CA ASP A 253 0.87 15.21 -0.16
C ASP A 253 0.09 14.80 -1.41
N LYS A 254 0.63 13.85 -2.19
CA LYS A 254 -0.02 13.32 -3.38
C LYS A 254 -1.33 12.60 -3.06
N MET A 255 -1.38 11.76 -2.01
CA MET A 255 -2.64 11.12 -1.60
C MET A 255 -3.68 12.15 -1.13
N SER A 256 -3.25 13.14 -0.36
CA SER A 256 -4.11 14.23 0.11
C SER A 256 -4.69 15.04 -1.06
N MET A 257 -3.87 15.31 -2.08
CA MET A 257 -4.31 15.97 -3.31
C MET A 257 -5.36 15.14 -4.06
N TRP A 258 -5.18 13.82 -4.17
CA TRP A 258 -6.20 12.96 -4.78
C TRP A 258 -7.51 12.95 -4.00
N GLN A 259 -7.46 12.82 -2.68
CA GLN A 259 -8.64 12.87 -1.82
C GLN A 259 -9.40 14.20 -2.00
N LEU A 260 -8.67 15.31 -2.10
CA LEU A 260 -9.25 16.63 -2.39
C LEU A 260 -9.92 16.66 -3.77
N MET A 261 -9.25 16.18 -4.83
CA MET A 261 -9.83 16.18 -6.18
C MET A 261 -11.10 15.32 -6.26
N THR A 262 -11.10 14.12 -5.68
CA THR A 262 -12.29 13.26 -5.62
C THR A 262 -13.44 13.92 -4.85
N SER A 263 -13.13 14.69 -3.80
CA SER A 263 -14.16 15.41 -3.03
C SER A 263 -14.81 16.53 -3.86
N LEU A 264 -14.03 17.23 -4.69
CA LEU A 264 -14.54 18.27 -5.59
C LEU A 264 -15.45 17.68 -6.68
N GLU A 265 -15.04 16.59 -7.31
CA GLU A 265 -15.83 15.88 -8.33
C GLU A 265 -17.18 15.42 -7.75
N THR A 266 -17.15 14.84 -6.55
CA THR A 266 -18.36 14.36 -5.86
C THR A 266 -19.33 15.50 -5.53
N ASP A 267 -18.83 16.70 -5.21
CA ASP A 267 -19.68 17.84 -4.88
C ASP A 267 -20.33 18.49 -6.11
N ASP A 268 -19.67 18.45 -7.27
CA ASP A 268 -20.26 18.91 -8.53
C ASP A 268 -21.39 17.97 -8.99
N ASP A 269 -21.22 16.65 -8.82
CA ASP A 269 -22.28 15.67 -9.10
C ASP A 269 -23.51 15.87 -8.21
N LYS A 270 -23.31 16.12 -6.91
CA LYS A 270 -24.42 16.40 -5.98
C LYS A 270 -25.23 17.64 -6.38
N ARG A 271 -24.57 18.69 -6.89
CA ARG A 271 -25.24 19.91 -7.35
C ARG A 271 -26.07 19.65 -8.62
N ASN A 272 -25.56 18.82 -9.53
CA ASN A 272 -26.28 18.45 -10.75
C ASN A 272 -27.49 17.53 -10.46
N VAL A 273 -27.35 16.61 -9.49
CA VAL A 273 -28.41 15.65 -9.12
C VAL A 273 -29.50 16.27 -8.23
N GLN A 274 -29.25 17.40 -7.56
CA GLN A 274 -30.26 18.08 -6.74
C GLN A 274 -31.48 18.60 -7.54
N HIS A 275 -31.42 18.59 -8.88
CA HIS A 275 -32.57 18.82 -9.76
C HIS A 275 -33.36 17.55 -10.14
N SER A 276 -32.88 16.36 -9.78
CA SER A 276 -33.56 15.09 -10.04
C SER A 276 -34.18 14.51 -8.76
N VAL A 277 -35.45 14.15 -8.88
CA VAL A 277 -36.44 14.05 -7.80
C VAL A 277 -36.26 12.79 -6.93
N ASN A 278 -36.02 13.00 -5.63
CA ASN A 278 -36.69 12.33 -4.50
C ASN A 278 -36.85 10.79 -4.54
N THR A 279 -35.76 10.02 -4.63
CA THR A 279 -35.78 8.56 -4.37
C THR A 279 -35.16 8.23 -3.01
N LYS A 280 -36.05 8.21 -2.01
CA LYS A 280 -35.78 7.93 -0.59
C LYS A 280 -35.69 6.41 -0.38
N GLY A 281 -34.48 5.83 -0.36
CA GLY A 281 -34.34 4.37 -0.22
C GLY A 281 -33.00 3.86 0.30
N LYS A 282 -32.97 3.55 1.61
CA LYS A 282 -32.07 2.59 2.30
C LYS A 282 -30.56 2.91 2.39
N LYS A 283 -30.22 3.55 3.52
CA LYS A 283 -28.90 3.58 4.18
C LYS A 283 -28.26 2.18 4.21
N LYS A 284 -27.11 2.04 3.57
CA LYS A 284 -26.10 1.03 3.91
C LYS A 284 -24.88 1.79 4.45
N SER A 285 -24.89 2.08 5.75
CA SER A 285 -23.82 2.79 6.48
C SER A 285 -22.67 1.85 6.80
N LEU A 286 -22.02 1.26 5.79
CA LEU A 286 -21.05 0.19 6.04
C LEU A 286 -19.62 0.69 6.25
N ASP A 287 -19.26 1.87 5.72
CA ASP A 287 -18.06 2.57 6.16
C ASP A 287 -18.16 4.01 5.65
N GLU A 288 -18.18 5.01 6.55
CA GLU A 288 -18.12 6.41 6.14
C GLU A 288 -16.67 6.88 5.95
N ARG A 289 -15.69 6.03 6.25
CA ARG A 289 -14.27 6.34 6.09
C ARG A 289 -13.91 6.38 4.62
N ASP A 290 -13.16 7.41 4.22
CA ASP A 290 -12.57 7.42 2.90
C ASP A 290 -11.44 6.38 2.79
N TRP A 291 -11.06 6.07 1.54
CA TRP A 291 -10.05 5.04 1.26
C TRP A 291 -8.68 5.37 1.86
N MET A 292 -8.34 6.65 2.05
CA MET A 292 -7.08 7.07 2.64
C MET A 292 -7.08 6.83 4.15
N GLN A 293 -8.19 7.17 4.81
CA GLN A 293 -8.42 6.86 6.22
C GLN A 293 -8.37 5.35 6.47
N ALA A 294 -9.06 4.56 5.66
CA ALA A 294 -9.01 3.10 5.76
C ALA A 294 -7.57 2.57 5.57
N PHE A 295 -6.80 3.11 4.63
CA PHE A 295 -5.40 2.73 4.44
C PHE A 295 -4.54 3.06 5.67
N CYS A 296 -4.66 4.27 6.23
CA CYS A 296 -3.91 4.67 7.41
C CYS A 296 -4.24 3.78 8.62
N GLU A 297 -5.52 3.64 8.97
CA GLU A 297 -5.97 2.90 10.16
C GLU A 297 -5.79 1.37 10.00
N ASP A 298 -6.17 0.81 8.85
CA ASP A 298 -6.20 -0.64 8.67
C ASP A 298 -4.88 -1.24 8.22
N VAL A 299 -3.97 -0.44 7.65
CA VAL A 299 -2.71 -0.92 7.08
C VAL A 299 -1.50 -0.31 7.80
N ILE A 300 -1.41 1.02 7.87
CA ILE A 300 -0.23 1.68 8.47
C ILE A 300 -0.21 1.48 9.98
N GLU A 301 -1.26 1.88 10.70
CA GLU A 301 -1.28 1.83 12.16
C GLU A 301 -1.07 0.41 12.70
N LYS A 302 -1.68 -0.60 12.08
CA LYS A 302 -1.53 -1.99 12.49
C LYS A 302 -0.10 -2.53 12.34
N GLN A 303 0.66 -1.99 11.40
CA GLN A 303 2.03 -2.42 11.14
C GLN A 303 3.06 -1.61 11.94
N TYR A 304 2.76 -0.34 12.21
CA TYR A 304 3.74 0.64 12.68
C TYR A 304 3.40 1.34 14.01
N VAL A 305 2.14 1.32 14.50
CA VAL A 305 1.71 2.12 15.68
C VAL A 305 1.20 1.27 16.87
N GLY A 306 1.25 -0.06 16.82
CA GLY A 306 0.64 -0.95 17.82
C GLY A 306 1.57 -1.84 18.67
N ARG A 307 1.03 -2.44 19.75
CA ARG A 307 1.73 -3.48 20.54
C ARG A 307 2.07 -4.75 19.76
N THR A 308 1.41 -4.96 18.62
CA THR A 308 1.67 -6.05 17.67
C THR A 308 2.61 -5.65 16.54
N CYS A 309 3.29 -4.49 16.66
CA CYS A 309 4.22 -4.02 15.65
C CYS A 309 5.29 -5.05 15.35
N LEU A 310 5.39 -5.41 14.07
CA LEU A 310 6.49 -6.21 13.57
C LEU A 310 7.80 -5.41 13.57
N VAL A 311 7.70 -4.08 13.54
CA VAL A 311 8.85 -3.17 13.63
C VAL A 311 8.53 -2.03 14.61
N PRO A 312 9.20 -1.95 15.77
CA PRO A 312 8.93 -0.89 16.75
C PRO A 312 9.32 0.50 16.20
N LEU A 313 8.37 1.44 16.17
CA LEU A 313 8.62 2.81 15.74
C LEU A 313 9.46 3.62 16.74
N ASP A 314 9.60 3.17 17.98
CA ASP A 314 10.35 3.84 19.05
C ASP A 314 11.86 4.00 18.75
N ARG A 315 12.34 3.50 17.60
CA ARG A 315 13.71 3.72 17.10
C ARG A 315 13.84 4.85 16.08
N LEU A 316 12.74 5.47 15.67
CA LEU A 316 12.69 6.51 14.64
C LEU A 316 12.67 7.95 15.20
N ILE A 317 12.57 8.12 16.53
CA ILE A 317 12.57 9.43 17.21
C ILE A 317 13.72 9.49 18.21
#